data_AF-S3E5M0-F1
#
_entry.id   AF-S3E5M0-F1
#
_cell.length_a   1.000
_cell.length_b   1.000
_cell.length_c   1.000
_cell.angle_alpha   90.00
_cell.angle_beta   90.00
_cell.angle_gamma   90.00
#
_symmetry.space_group_name_H-M   'P 1'
#
loop_
_entity.id
_entity.type
_entity.pdbx_description
1 polymer ?
#
loop_
_entity_poly.entity_id
_entity_poly.type
_entity_poly.pdbx_seq_one_letter_code
_entity_poly.pdbx_strand_id
1 'polypeptide(L)'
;MLDENLPTFYIKAATSDNPLSSTIYLTQNASELNPEYSLRRPDPSTPASKNCYAVALYDSYSPDVLYAEVLVQPEWTQPTLSQAEIRAQNGIPPPPVPIVPNKFTIQLYNPDQQVTVRQIEGKWNSSSYWEFEMPQNTFRRPSGSTLDRTQDDPAASDITPKIGFKWKRDGKLSKDISCYLSGKVMPEGKKNKEPDIIIAMYKTGKDQNSLTLYEPNMHRVDVEDFKGLEVVLMLSSAVIKDVFFNPSREMFNISSPPSTTQKRKNSGPVIGGRKSSGSGAIMTGALSQSPVQNIPQSQIPPPQPYRQPQPQQKQQQAPPAVNPRTQWEIDAETARLKAMVEAEEKERERQERAEQKRIKKMLEAEEKERLRREAEVAKETERLRKQYGVPAMPPPRVQFQPSLPVRPQAQLPNGQYAQQPNGQFHQQPPPQQGPQRPMSSSSVSRPTQQQPHASLGTWLGRTDQQQTPYLQAPGQGTASSSGFFGLGGGKKVQKKRSVFF
;
A
#
# COMPACT_ATOMS: atom_id res chain seq x y z
N MET A 1 15.22 -24.03 2.94
CA MET A 1 14.19 -23.33 2.15
C MET A 1 13.78 -22.09 2.93
N LEU A 2 12.49 -21.74 3.10
CA LEU A 2 12.09 -21.25 4.44
C LEU A 2 12.31 -22.41 5.43
N ASP A 3 12.35 -22.10 6.72
CA ASP A 3 12.59 -23.11 7.75
C ASP A 3 11.42 -24.12 7.76
N GLU A 4 11.72 -25.39 7.50
CA GLU A 4 10.74 -26.50 7.39
C GLU A 4 10.09 -26.84 8.75
N ASN A 5 10.60 -26.21 9.81
CA ASN A 5 10.01 -26.26 11.15
C ASN A 5 8.81 -25.30 11.32
N LEU A 6 8.64 -24.29 10.46
CA LEU A 6 7.57 -23.28 10.61
C LEU A 6 6.21 -23.73 10.02
N PRO A 7 5.07 -23.45 10.69
CA PRO A 7 3.73 -23.76 10.20
C PRO A 7 3.51 -23.17 8.80
N THR A 8 3.33 -24.04 7.83
CA THR A 8 3.17 -23.65 6.43
C THR A 8 1.93 -24.29 5.83
N PHE A 9 0.99 -23.42 5.43
CA PHE A 9 -0.27 -23.77 4.81
C PHE A 9 -0.15 -23.73 3.28
N TYR A 10 -0.18 -24.88 2.64
CA TYR A 10 -0.16 -25.05 1.20
C TYR A 10 -1.57 -25.02 0.61
N ILE A 11 -1.86 -23.95 -0.13
CA ILE A 11 -3.10 -23.75 -0.87
C ILE A 11 -2.89 -24.34 -2.27
N LYS A 12 -3.43 -25.55 -2.49
CA LYS A 12 -3.42 -26.19 -3.81
C LYS A 12 -4.43 -25.51 -4.73
N ALA A 13 -4.13 -25.46 -6.03
CA ALA A 13 -5.11 -25.04 -7.03
C ALA A 13 -6.34 -25.97 -6.99
N ALA A 14 -7.53 -25.40 -7.23
CA ALA A 14 -8.76 -26.17 -7.31
C ALA A 14 -8.68 -27.17 -8.50
N THR A 15 -9.22 -28.38 -8.32
CA THR A 15 -9.16 -29.43 -9.35
C THR A 15 -10.18 -29.19 -10.45
N SER A 16 -10.04 -29.87 -11.58
CA SER A 16 -11.05 -29.92 -12.66
C SER A 16 -12.43 -30.34 -12.15
N ASP A 17 -12.45 -31.21 -11.15
CA ASP A 17 -13.63 -31.92 -10.69
C ASP A 17 -14.35 -31.15 -9.58
N ASN A 18 -13.65 -30.22 -8.91
CA ASN A 18 -14.21 -29.28 -7.96
C ASN A 18 -13.51 -27.90 -8.07
N PRO A 19 -13.79 -27.13 -9.13
CA PRO A 19 -13.12 -25.84 -9.39
C PRO A 19 -13.52 -24.74 -8.39
N LEU A 20 -14.53 -24.99 -7.55
CA LEU A 20 -15.06 -24.07 -6.55
C LEU A 20 -14.45 -24.29 -5.15
N SER A 21 -13.68 -25.36 -4.91
CA SER A 21 -13.08 -25.66 -3.61
C SER A 21 -11.60 -26.04 -3.71
N SER A 22 -10.77 -25.34 -2.93
CA SER A 22 -9.35 -25.65 -2.71
C SER A 22 -9.13 -26.13 -1.28
N THR A 23 -8.62 -27.35 -1.10
CA THR A 23 -8.12 -27.80 0.22
C THR A 23 -6.80 -27.14 0.54
N ILE A 24 -6.67 -26.63 1.77
CA ILE A 24 -5.46 -26.04 2.33
C ILE A 24 -4.84 -27.06 3.30
N TYR A 25 -3.56 -27.37 3.09
CA TYR A 25 -2.83 -28.37 3.87
C TYR A 25 -1.77 -27.72 4.76
N LEU A 26 -1.79 -27.99 6.06
CA LEU A 26 -0.76 -27.60 7.01
C LEU A 26 0.38 -28.64 7.05
N THR A 27 1.61 -28.17 7.19
CA THR A 27 2.75 -28.94 7.72
C THR A 27 3.58 -28.05 8.67
N GLN A 28 4.21 -28.68 9.65
CA GLN A 28 5.14 -28.07 10.61
C GLN A 28 6.16 -29.12 11.06
N ASN A 29 7.40 -28.75 11.38
CA ASN A 29 8.44 -29.68 11.84
C ASN A 29 8.63 -30.90 10.90
N ALA A 30 8.57 -30.65 9.58
CA ALA A 30 8.58 -31.67 8.52
C ALA A 30 7.48 -32.77 8.64
N SER A 31 6.32 -32.46 9.25
CA SER A 31 5.16 -33.35 9.27
C SER A 31 4.62 -33.63 7.86
N GLU A 32 3.86 -34.72 7.72
CA GLU A 32 3.02 -34.92 6.54
C GLU A 32 1.97 -33.80 6.40
N LEU A 33 1.42 -33.66 5.18
CA LEU A 33 0.46 -32.62 4.82
C LEU A 33 -0.94 -32.94 5.37
N ASN A 34 -1.27 -32.39 6.53
CA ASN A 34 -2.60 -32.50 7.13
C ASN A 34 -3.58 -31.51 6.46
N PRO A 35 -4.76 -31.91 5.96
CA PRO A 35 -5.77 -30.93 5.58
C PRO A 35 -6.24 -30.16 6.82
N GLU A 36 -6.29 -28.83 6.73
CA GLU A 36 -6.78 -27.96 7.81
C GLU A 36 -8.09 -27.29 7.38
N TYR A 37 -8.07 -26.60 6.22
CA TYR A 37 -9.20 -25.81 5.74
C TYR A 37 -9.69 -26.19 4.33
N SER A 38 -10.94 -25.85 4.03
CA SER A 38 -11.54 -25.84 2.70
C SER A 38 -11.86 -24.40 2.29
N LEU A 39 -11.11 -23.85 1.33
CA LEU A 39 -11.34 -22.54 0.75
C LEU A 39 -12.34 -22.66 -0.40
N ARG A 40 -13.54 -22.11 -0.25
CA ARG A 40 -14.64 -22.25 -1.22
C ARG A 40 -15.05 -20.93 -1.85
N ARG A 41 -15.50 -20.97 -3.10
CA ARG A 41 -16.17 -19.87 -3.82
C ARG A 41 -17.61 -20.31 -4.17
N PRO A 42 -18.59 -19.39 -4.23
CA PRO A 42 -19.94 -19.75 -4.65
C PRO A 42 -20.00 -20.03 -6.16
N ASP A 43 -21.04 -20.74 -6.60
CA ASP A 43 -21.23 -21.08 -8.02
C ASP A 43 -21.51 -19.81 -8.86
N PRO A 44 -20.67 -19.48 -9.87
CA PRO A 44 -20.85 -18.30 -10.72
C PRO A 44 -22.12 -18.33 -11.59
N SER A 45 -22.81 -19.47 -11.72
CA SER A 45 -24.12 -19.54 -12.38
C SER A 45 -25.21 -18.82 -11.58
N THR A 46 -25.09 -18.82 -10.24
CA THR A 46 -26.12 -18.32 -9.32
C THR A 46 -26.31 -16.81 -9.44
N PRO A 47 -27.55 -16.28 -9.34
CA PRO A 47 -27.80 -14.84 -9.41
C PRO A 47 -27.05 -14.04 -8.34
N ALA A 48 -26.89 -14.59 -7.13
CA ALA A 48 -26.21 -13.96 -6.01
C ALA A 48 -24.70 -13.76 -6.23
N SER A 49 -24.07 -14.59 -7.08
CA SER A 49 -22.63 -14.51 -7.35
C SER A 49 -22.26 -13.52 -8.46
N LYS A 50 -23.24 -12.88 -9.11
CA LYS A 50 -22.99 -12.00 -10.27
C LYS A 50 -22.52 -10.62 -9.85
N ASN A 51 -21.50 -10.11 -10.53
CA ASN A 51 -20.86 -8.83 -10.23
C ASN A 51 -20.29 -8.75 -8.80
N CYS A 52 -19.79 -9.86 -8.25
CA CYS A 52 -19.03 -9.88 -7.02
C CYS A 52 -17.94 -10.96 -7.06
N TYR A 53 -16.84 -10.71 -6.36
CA TYR A 53 -15.91 -11.74 -5.93
C TYR A 53 -16.34 -12.18 -4.53
N ALA A 54 -16.38 -13.48 -4.27
CA ALA A 54 -16.68 -14.02 -2.95
C ALA A 54 -15.84 -15.27 -2.66
N VAL A 55 -15.38 -15.41 -1.42
CA VAL A 55 -14.59 -16.56 -0.95
C VAL A 55 -14.81 -16.78 0.55
N ALA A 56 -14.86 -18.03 0.97
CA ALA A 56 -15.14 -18.43 2.34
C ALA A 56 -14.20 -19.57 2.79
N LEU A 57 -13.88 -19.60 4.08
CA LEU A 57 -12.97 -20.57 4.70
C LEU A 57 -13.74 -21.48 5.66
N TYR A 58 -13.82 -22.76 5.32
CA TYR A 58 -14.49 -23.80 6.10
C TYR A 58 -13.47 -24.72 6.77
N ASP A 59 -13.88 -25.43 7.82
CA ASP A 59 -13.13 -26.61 8.28
C ASP A 59 -13.03 -27.67 7.18
N SER A 60 -11.95 -28.45 7.19
CA SER A 60 -11.71 -29.50 6.20
C SER A 60 -12.37 -30.84 6.53
N TYR A 61 -12.66 -31.10 7.81
CA TYR A 61 -13.33 -32.33 8.27
C TYR A 61 -14.83 -32.14 8.48
N SER A 62 -15.25 -30.94 8.88
CA SER A 62 -16.61 -30.56 9.26
C SER A 62 -17.14 -29.54 8.25
N PRO A 63 -17.64 -29.97 7.07
CA PRO A 63 -17.84 -29.08 5.92
C PRO A 63 -18.89 -27.99 6.12
N ASP A 64 -19.70 -28.07 7.17
CA ASP A 64 -20.71 -27.08 7.57
C ASP A 64 -20.15 -25.99 8.51
N VAL A 65 -18.95 -26.17 9.06
CA VAL A 65 -18.27 -25.19 9.94
C VAL A 65 -17.60 -24.13 9.07
N LEU A 66 -18.25 -22.97 8.96
CA LEU A 66 -17.72 -21.76 8.33
C LEU A 66 -16.96 -20.94 9.39
N TYR A 67 -15.65 -20.73 9.18
CA TYR A 67 -14.84 -19.85 10.05
C TYR A 67 -14.97 -18.38 9.66
N ALA A 68 -14.95 -18.09 8.36
CA ALA A 68 -15.05 -16.72 7.87
C ALA A 68 -15.37 -16.64 6.37
N GLU A 69 -15.94 -15.50 5.94
CA GLU A 69 -16.16 -15.19 4.53
C GLU A 69 -15.76 -13.76 4.15
N VAL A 70 -15.61 -13.54 2.84
CA VAL A 70 -15.33 -12.24 2.21
C VAL A 70 -16.22 -12.07 1.00
N LEU A 71 -16.89 -10.91 0.92
CA LEU A 71 -17.62 -10.44 -0.26
C LEU A 71 -17.04 -9.12 -0.74
N VAL A 72 -16.69 -9.03 -2.04
CA VAL A 72 -16.19 -7.80 -2.68
C VAL A 72 -17.02 -7.51 -3.92
N GLN A 73 -17.80 -6.43 -3.87
CA GLN A 73 -18.53 -5.90 -5.02
C GLN A 73 -17.69 -4.79 -5.69
N PRO A 74 -17.56 -4.77 -7.02
CA PRO A 74 -16.81 -3.72 -7.72
C PRO A 74 -17.62 -2.42 -7.76
N GLU A 75 -16.93 -1.30 -7.64
CA GLU A 75 -17.50 0.02 -7.92
C GLU A 75 -17.68 0.18 -9.44
N TRP A 76 -18.73 0.87 -9.88
CA TRP A 76 -19.03 1.05 -11.31
C TRP A 76 -18.90 2.51 -11.72
N THR A 77 -18.04 2.78 -12.70
CA THR A 77 -17.83 4.13 -13.24
C THR A 77 -18.20 4.21 -14.71
N GLN A 78 -18.78 5.32 -15.14
CA GLN A 78 -19.01 5.61 -16.55
C GLN A 78 -17.85 6.47 -17.09
N PRO A 79 -17.07 5.99 -18.08
CA PRO A 79 -15.98 6.80 -18.65
C PRO A 79 -16.50 8.06 -19.34
N THR A 80 -16.06 9.23 -18.87
CA THR A 80 -16.41 10.53 -19.48
C THR A 80 -15.61 10.77 -20.76
N LEU A 81 -16.25 10.53 -21.91
CA LEU A 81 -15.67 10.82 -23.23
C LEU A 81 -15.69 12.31 -23.56
N SER A 82 -14.78 12.73 -24.45
CA SER A 82 -14.81 14.06 -25.05
C SER A 82 -15.96 14.20 -26.06
N GLN A 83 -16.46 15.42 -26.31
CA GLN A 83 -17.52 15.64 -27.32
C GLN A 83 -17.15 15.14 -28.71
N ALA A 84 -15.86 15.17 -29.09
CA ALA A 84 -15.40 14.65 -30.38
C ALA A 84 -15.55 13.12 -30.47
N GLU A 85 -15.29 12.43 -29.36
CA GLU A 85 -15.30 10.97 -29.27
C GLU A 85 -16.73 10.43 -29.12
N ILE A 86 -17.61 11.16 -28.42
CA ILE A 86 -19.06 10.90 -28.39
C ILE A 86 -19.64 11.00 -29.80
N ARG A 87 -19.25 12.01 -30.59
CA ARG A 87 -19.66 12.13 -32.01
C ARG A 87 -19.14 10.96 -32.86
N ALA A 88 -17.90 10.53 -32.64
CA ALA A 88 -17.31 9.38 -33.33
C ALA A 88 -17.98 8.03 -32.97
N GLN A 89 -18.61 7.93 -31.79
CA GLN A 89 -19.37 6.77 -31.33
C GLN A 89 -20.89 6.92 -31.54
N ASN A 90 -21.33 7.76 -32.48
CA ASN A 90 -22.75 8.01 -32.82
C ASN A 90 -23.63 8.42 -31.62
N GLY A 91 -23.05 9.09 -30.62
CA GLY A 91 -23.76 9.50 -29.40
C GLY A 91 -23.93 8.41 -28.33
N ILE A 92 -23.46 7.18 -28.58
CA ILE A 92 -23.57 6.08 -27.62
C ILE A 92 -22.54 6.29 -26.50
N PRO A 93 -22.93 6.37 -25.22
CA PRO A 93 -21.98 6.44 -24.12
C PRO A 93 -21.26 5.10 -23.92
N PRO A 94 -20.00 5.09 -23.47
CA PRO A 94 -19.27 3.85 -23.22
C PRO A 94 -19.92 3.04 -22.09
N PRO A 95 -19.85 1.70 -22.14
CA PRO A 95 -20.39 0.85 -21.09
C PRO A 95 -19.67 1.11 -19.75
N PRO A 96 -20.37 1.01 -18.61
CA PRO A 96 -19.74 1.13 -17.30
C PRO A 96 -18.56 0.17 -17.11
N VAL A 97 -17.50 0.65 -16.46
CA VAL A 97 -16.27 -0.08 -16.19
C VAL A 97 -16.19 -0.38 -14.69
N PRO A 98 -15.96 -1.66 -14.31
CA PRO A 98 -15.79 -2.05 -12.93
C PRO A 98 -14.42 -1.62 -12.39
N ILE A 99 -14.41 -1.10 -11.17
CA ILE A 99 -13.24 -0.72 -10.38
C ILE A 99 -13.18 -1.61 -9.13
N VAL A 100 -11.96 -2.06 -8.81
CA VAL A 100 -11.69 -2.81 -7.57
C VAL A 100 -11.74 -1.84 -6.38
N PRO A 101 -12.54 -2.10 -5.33
CA PRO A 101 -12.57 -1.25 -4.14
C PRO A 101 -11.21 -1.19 -3.44
N ASN A 102 -10.90 -0.06 -2.81
CA ASN A 102 -9.67 0.11 -2.03
C ASN A 102 -9.71 -0.61 -0.66
N LYS A 103 -10.80 -1.30 -0.31
CA LYS A 103 -10.94 -2.08 0.93
C LYS A 103 -11.91 -3.25 0.74
N PHE A 104 -11.76 -4.27 1.58
CA PHE A 104 -12.73 -5.37 1.74
C PHE A 104 -12.87 -5.72 3.22
N THR A 105 -13.92 -6.46 3.58
CA THR A 105 -14.15 -6.90 4.96
C THR A 105 -14.13 -8.43 5.01
N ILE A 106 -13.44 -8.97 6.02
CA ILE A 106 -13.51 -10.38 6.41
C ILE A 106 -14.52 -10.47 7.56
N GLN A 107 -15.57 -11.26 7.37
CA GLN A 107 -16.52 -11.62 8.41
C GLN A 107 -16.01 -12.88 9.08
N LEU A 108 -15.53 -12.79 10.33
CA LEU A 108 -15.25 -13.94 11.20
C LEU A 108 -16.55 -14.37 11.90
N TYR A 109 -16.66 -15.65 12.24
CA TYR A 109 -17.77 -16.22 13.00
C TYR A 109 -17.28 -16.95 14.26
N ASN A 110 -18.10 -16.92 15.31
CA ASN A 110 -17.83 -17.60 16.59
C ASN A 110 -16.43 -17.29 17.18
N PRO A 111 -16.15 -16.03 17.55
CA PRO A 111 -17.08 -14.92 17.71
C PRO A 111 -17.26 -14.07 16.44
N ASP A 112 -18.41 -13.42 16.32
CA ASP A 112 -18.74 -12.62 15.14
C ASP A 112 -17.95 -11.29 15.16
N GLN A 113 -17.01 -11.14 14.23
CA GLN A 113 -16.10 -9.98 14.16
C GLN A 113 -15.86 -9.55 12.71
N GLN A 114 -15.86 -8.24 12.45
CA GLN A 114 -15.61 -7.68 11.11
C GLN A 114 -14.21 -7.07 11.01
N VAL A 115 -13.35 -7.66 10.18
CA VAL A 115 -11.98 -7.17 9.95
C VAL A 115 -11.89 -6.50 8.58
N THR A 116 -11.84 -5.16 8.58
CA THR A 116 -11.65 -4.39 7.34
C THR A 116 -10.17 -4.40 6.95
N VAL A 117 -9.87 -4.92 5.76
CA VAL A 117 -8.55 -4.85 5.12
C VAL A 117 -8.56 -3.69 4.12
N ARG A 118 -7.71 -2.68 4.35
CA ARG A 118 -7.64 -1.44 3.57
C ARG A 118 -6.33 -1.36 2.78
N GLN A 119 -6.42 -1.17 1.47
CA GLN A 119 -5.28 -0.83 0.63
C GLN A 119 -4.88 0.64 0.82
N ILE A 120 -3.59 0.86 1.07
CA ILE A 120 -2.95 2.17 1.00
C ILE A 120 -2.12 2.24 -0.27
N GLU A 121 -2.40 3.24 -1.11
CA GLU A 121 -1.67 3.43 -2.37
C GLU A 121 -0.20 3.81 -2.13
N GLY A 122 0.66 3.30 -3.02
CA GLY A 122 2.09 3.59 -2.99
C GLY A 122 2.39 5.01 -3.47
N LYS A 123 3.23 5.75 -2.73
CA LYS A 123 3.81 7.01 -3.19
C LYS A 123 4.99 6.73 -4.12
N TRP A 124 5.58 7.75 -4.77
CA TRP A 124 6.63 7.54 -5.78
C TRP A 124 7.83 6.68 -5.28
N ASN A 125 8.09 6.69 -3.98
CA ASN A 125 9.14 5.95 -3.28
C ASN A 125 8.65 4.74 -2.46
N SER A 126 7.37 4.39 -2.46
CA SER A 126 6.83 3.25 -1.70
C SER A 126 5.92 2.35 -2.54
N SER A 127 5.97 1.03 -2.31
CA SER A 127 4.92 0.13 -2.81
C SER A 127 3.59 0.45 -2.12
N SER A 128 2.47 0.04 -2.72
CA SER A 128 1.23 -0.10 -1.97
C SER A 128 1.36 -1.20 -0.92
N TYR A 129 0.58 -1.05 0.15
CA TYR A 129 0.44 -2.03 1.22
C TYR A 129 -1.03 -2.16 1.60
N TRP A 130 -1.38 -3.20 2.33
CA TRP A 130 -2.72 -3.40 2.88
C TRP A 130 -2.59 -3.47 4.38
N GLU A 131 -3.45 -2.78 5.12
CA GLU A 131 -3.47 -2.76 6.57
C GLU A 131 -4.82 -3.29 7.08
N PHE A 132 -4.80 -3.90 8.26
CA PHE A 132 -5.98 -4.36 8.98
C PHE A 132 -5.72 -4.34 10.48
N GLU A 133 -6.79 -4.41 11.27
CA GLU A 133 -6.72 -4.33 12.74
C GLU A 133 -7.50 -5.49 13.36
N MET A 134 -6.94 -6.10 14.41
CA MET A 134 -7.65 -7.02 15.30
C MET A 134 -7.84 -6.36 16.67
N PRO A 135 -8.90 -6.66 17.43
CA PRO A 135 -8.96 -6.32 18.84
C PRO A 135 -7.88 -7.08 19.63
N GLN A 136 -7.35 -6.49 20.70
CA GLN A 136 -6.45 -7.18 21.63
C GLN A 136 -7.18 -8.25 22.44
N ASN A 137 -8.40 -7.96 22.90
CA ASN A 137 -9.30 -8.91 23.54
C ASN A 137 -10.52 -9.09 22.66
N THR A 138 -10.81 -10.34 22.30
CA THR A 138 -11.92 -10.72 21.43
C THR A 138 -13.09 -11.24 22.26
N PHE A 139 -12.80 -12.04 23.29
CA PHE A 139 -13.80 -12.79 24.03
C PHE A 139 -14.27 -12.03 25.27
N ARG A 140 -15.58 -12.01 25.48
CA ARG A 140 -16.17 -11.52 26.74
C ARG A 140 -15.76 -12.43 27.90
N ARG A 141 -15.21 -11.83 28.95
CA ARG A 141 -14.92 -12.55 30.20
C ARG A 141 -16.23 -13.03 30.84
N PRO A 142 -16.35 -14.32 31.23
CA PRO A 142 -17.54 -14.84 31.90
C PRO A 142 -17.85 -14.05 33.19
N SER A 143 -19.09 -13.57 33.33
CA SER A 143 -19.54 -12.83 34.50
C SER A 143 -20.89 -13.33 35.04
N GLY A 144 -21.02 -13.30 36.36
CA GLY A 144 -22.27 -13.54 37.08
C GLY A 144 -23.21 -12.32 37.08
N SER A 145 -22.71 -11.13 36.74
CA SER A 145 -23.50 -9.90 36.62
C SER A 145 -24.34 -9.91 35.36
N THR A 146 -25.65 -9.61 35.49
CA THR A 146 -26.55 -9.44 34.35
C THR A 146 -26.17 -8.22 33.49
N LEU A 147 -25.64 -7.15 34.11
CA LEU A 147 -25.23 -5.93 33.40
C LEU A 147 -24.09 -6.22 32.41
N ASP A 148 -23.11 -7.03 32.83
CA ASP A 148 -21.93 -7.39 32.06
C ASP A 148 -22.28 -8.28 30.85
N ARG A 149 -23.45 -8.91 30.86
CA ARG A 149 -24.03 -9.69 29.75
C ARG A 149 -24.79 -8.81 28.74
N THR A 150 -25.07 -7.55 29.08
CA THR A 150 -25.82 -6.60 28.23
C THR A 150 -24.96 -5.52 27.59
N GLN A 151 -23.66 -5.48 27.88
CA GLN A 151 -22.68 -4.64 27.15
C GLN A 151 -22.33 -5.28 25.80
N ASP A 152 -21.73 -4.54 24.87
CA ASP A 152 -21.21 -5.10 23.62
C ASP A 152 -20.03 -6.07 23.85
N ASP A 153 -19.76 -6.97 22.90
CA ASP A 153 -18.59 -7.86 22.99
C ASP A 153 -17.29 -7.09 22.71
N PRO A 154 -16.15 -7.46 23.35
CA PRO A 154 -14.87 -6.78 23.14
C PRO A 154 -14.45 -6.67 21.67
N ALA A 155 -14.77 -7.68 20.86
CA ALA A 155 -14.50 -7.69 19.42
C ALA A 155 -15.26 -6.63 18.60
N ALA A 156 -16.44 -6.20 19.08
CA ALA A 156 -17.30 -5.22 18.43
C ALA A 156 -17.14 -3.80 18.99
N SER A 157 -16.50 -3.64 20.16
CA SER A 157 -16.44 -2.37 20.87
C SER A 157 -15.28 -1.47 20.41
N ASP A 158 -15.57 -0.23 20.01
CA ASP A 158 -14.56 0.72 19.52
C ASP A 158 -13.57 1.23 20.60
N ILE A 159 -13.88 1.01 21.88
CA ILE A 159 -12.96 1.31 22.99
C ILE A 159 -11.94 0.19 23.26
N THR A 160 -12.12 -1.00 22.66
CA THR A 160 -11.16 -2.10 22.79
C THR A 160 -9.84 -1.72 22.09
N PRO A 161 -8.67 -1.82 22.74
CA PRO A 161 -7.38 -1.58 22.11
C PRO A 161 -7.19 -2.50 20.90
N LYS A 162 -6.85 -1.94 19.74
CA LYS A 162 -6.64 -2.70 18.50
C LYS A 162 -5.15 -2.88 18.21
N ILE A 163 -4.78 -4.00 17.60
CA ILE A 163 -3.44 -4.33 17.12
C ILE A 163 -3.42 -4.20 15.60
N GLY A 164 -2.52 -3.38 15.07
CA GLY A 164 -2.40 -3.11 13.64
C GLY A 164 -1.47 -4.08 12.94
N PHE A 165 -1.88 -4.56 11.78
CA PHE A 165 -1.13 -5.47 10.91
C PHE A 165 -1.06 -4.91 9.48
N LYS A 166 -0.02 -5.29 8.72
CA LYS A 166 0.07 -4.87 7.32
C LYS A 166 0.80 -5.85 6.41
N TRP A 167 0.19 -6.14 5.26
CA TRP A 167 0.80 -6.82 4.13
C TRP A 167 1.58 -5.84 3.27
N LYS A 168 2.88 -6.09 3.08
CA LYS A 168 3.72 -5.40 2.09
C LYS A 168 4.13 -6.38 1.00
N ARG A 169 4.36 -5.88 -0.22
CA ARG A 169 4.89 -6.70 -1.33
C ARG A 169 6.40 -6.83 -1.27
N ASP A 170 6.89 -8.06 -1.44
CA ASP A 170 8.31 -8.42 -1.34
C ASP A 170 9.06 -8.11 -2.64
N GLY A 171 9.13 -6.82 -2.97
CA GLY A 171 9.78 -6.29 -4.18
C GLY A 171 8.78 -5.92 -5.29
N LYS A 172 9.18 -4.99 -6.18
CA LYS A 172 8.26 -4.36 -7.15
C LYS A 172 7.56 -5.35 -8.10
N LEU A 173 8.30 -6.38 -8.55
CA LEU A 173 7.85 -7.40 -9.50
C LEU A 173 7.29 -8.68 -8.85
N SER A 174 7.42 -8.85 -7.54
CA SER A 174 6.98 -10.08 -6.87
C SER A 174 5.45 -10.17 -6.75
N LYS A 175 4.94 -11.40 -6.72
CA LYS A 175 3.57 -11.73 -6.28
C LYS A 175 3.53 -12.23 -4.83
N ASP A 176 4.66 -12.16 -4.13
CA ASP A 176 4.78 -12.51 -2.71
C ASP A 176 4.50 -11.29 -1.83
N ILE A 177 3.88 -11.53 -0.67
CA ILE A 177 3.59 -10.51 0.34
C ILE A 177 3.96 -11.02 1.73
N SER A 178 4.56 -10.16 2.53
CA SER A 178 4.87 -10.43 3.94
C SER A 178 3.98 -9.58 4.86
N CYS A 179 3.39 -10.22 5.87
CA CYS A 179 2.59 -9.55 6.90
C CYS A 179 3.46 -9.14 8.08
N TYR A 180 3.30 -7.90 8.51
CA TYR A 180 4.02 -7.31 9.63
C TYR A 180 3.04 -6.88 10.73
N LEU A 181 3.32 -7.30 11.97
CA LEU A 181 2.84 -6.62 13.17
C LEU A 181 3.36 -5.17 13.13
N SER A 182 2.43 -4.22 13.27
CA SER A 182 2.70 -2.78 13.42
C SER A 182 2.57 -2.30 14.87
N GLY A 183 2.24 -3.21 15.79
CA GLY A 183 1.96 -2.97 17.20
C GLY A 183 0.61 -2.28 17.42
N LYS A 184 0.44 -1.65 18.58
CA LYS A 184 -0.88 -1.14 19.01
C LYS A 184 -1.31 0.08 18.20
N VAL A 185 -2.58 0.08 17.79
CA VAL A 185 -3.24 1.20 17.12
C VAL A 185 -3.37 2.34 18.13
N MET A 186 -2.73 3.46 17.84
CA MET A 186 -2.73 4.63 18.71
C MET A 186 -3.79 5.64 18.25
N PRO A 187 -4.41 6.40 19.16
CA PRO A 187 -5.20 7.58 18.80
C PRO A 187 -4.42 8.54 17.90
N GLU A 188 -5.16 9.26 17.04
CA GLU A 188 -4.64 9.91 15.84
C GLU A 188 -3.35 10.73 16.02
N GLY A 189 -2.45 10.64 15.04
CA GLY A 189 -1.18 11.38 15.00
C GLY A 189 -0.01 10.72 15.74
N LYS A 190 -0.24 9.82 16.69
CA LYS A 190 0.82 9.11 17.42
C LYS A 190 1.34 7.90 16.63
N LYS A 191 2.56 8.00 16.11
CA LYS A 191 3.26 6.85 15.51
C LYS A 191 3.69 5.85 16.58
N ASN A 192 3.53 4.55 16.33
CA ASN A 192 4.17 3.54 17.17
C ASN A 192 5.71 3.70 17.11
N LYS A 193 6.39 3.39 18.22
CA LYS A 193 7.85 3.43 18.36
C LYS A 193 8.52 2.08 18.07
N GLU A 194 7.76 1.00 18.09
CA GLU A 194 8.27 -0.34 17.79
C GLU A 194 8.52 -0.50 16.28
N PRO A 195 9.54 -1.26 15.87
CA PRO A 195 9.76 -1.58 14.46
C PRO A 195 8.70 -2.56 13.95
N ASP A 196 8.48 -2.56 12.64
CA ASP A 196 7.62 -3.54 11.97
C ASP A 196 8.22 -4.95 12.10
N ILE A 197 7.46 -5.91 12.62
CA ILE A 197 7.93 -7.29 12.88
C ILE A 197 7.16 -8.26 12.01
N ILE A 198 7.86 -9.08 11.21
CA ILE A 198 7.23 -10.05 10.30
C ILE A 198 6.56 -11.18 11.10
N ILE A 199 5.31 -11.51 10.77
CA ILE A 199 4.53 -12.58 11.41
C ILE A 199 4.04 -13.65 10.44
N ALA A 200 3.95 -13.34 9.15
CA ALA A 200 3.57 -14.30 8.12
C ALA A 200 4.15 -13.94 6.76
N MET A 201 4.34 -14.93 5.89
CA MET A 201 4.84 -14.79 4.52
C MET A 201 3.94 -15.58 3.58
N TYR A 202 3.30 -14.89 2.63
CA TYR A 202 2.53 -15.53 1.57
C TYR A 202 3.34 -15.53 0.27
N LYS A 203 3.59 -16.72 -0.28
CA LYS A 203 4.34 -16.91 -1.52
C LYS A 203 3.47 -17.49 -2.63
N THR A 204 3.62 -16.91 -3.81
CA THR A 204 2.97 -17.36 -5.05
C THR A 204 3.92 -18.28 -5.81
N GLY A 205 3.78 -19.59 -5.62
CA GLY A 205 4.44 -20.58 -6.47
C GLY A 205 3.76 -20.72 -7.83
N LYS A 206 4.32 -21.57 -8.69
CA LYS A 206 3.75 -21.88 -10.02
C LYS A 206 2.50 -22.76 -9.92
N ASP A 207 2.57 -23.81 -9.10
CA ASP A 207 1.57 -24.88 -9.07
C ASP A 207 0.80 -24.93 -7.72
N GLN A 208 1.34 -24.30 -6.66
CA GLN A 208 0.72 -24.14 -5.35
C GLN A 208 1.17 -22.82 -4.70
N ASN A 209 0.36 -22.29 -3.79
CA ASN A 209 0.71 -21.12 -2.97
C ASN A 209 0.97 -21.56 -1.53
N SER A 210 1.75 -20.80 -0.77
CA SER A 210 2.07 -21.14 0.62
C SER A 210 2.00 -19.92 1.53
N LEU A 211 1.25 -20.02 2.63
CA LEU A 211 1.30 -19.08 3.75
C LEU A 211 2.10 -19.71 4.89
N THR A 212 3.28 -19.16 5.20
CA THR A 212 4.09 -19.58 6.36
C THR A 212 3.90 -18.60 7.51
N LEU A 213 3.52 -19.08 8.70
CA LEU A 213 3.51 -18.29 9.93
C LEU A 213 4.90 -18.26 10.56
N TYR A 214 5.31 -17.12 11.08
CA TYR A 214 6.62 -16.92 11.71
C TYR A 214 6.49 -16.98 13.24
N GLU A 215 6.27 -18.19 13.76
CA GLU A 215 6.16 -18.47 15.21
C GLU A 215 7.20 -17.74 16.09
N PRO A 216 8.50 -17.62 15.71
CA PRO A 216 9.48 -16.92 16.54
C PRO A 216 9.16 -15.46 16.83
N ASN A 217 8.21 -14.82 16.13
CA ASN A 217 7.70 -13.48 16.44
C ASN A 217 6.27 -13.46 17.01
N MET A 218 5.54 -14.58 16.99
CA MET A 218 4.15 -14.63 17.49
C MET A 218 4.03 -14.31 18.99
N HIS A 219 5.10 -14.54 19.77
CA HIS A 219 5.20 -14.12 21.18
C HIS A 219 5.07 -12.60 21.42
N ARG A 220 5.01 -11.78 20.36
CA ARG A 220 4.83 -10.32 20.42
C ARG A 220 3.46 -9.87 19.92
N VAL A 221 2.64 -10.80 19.43
CA VAL A 221 1.31 -10.52 18.91
C VAL A 221 0.33 -10.56 20.08
N ASP A 222 0.01 -9.38 20.59
CA ASP A 222 -0.85 -9.16 21.76
C ASP A 222 -2.34 -9.21 21.36
N VAL A 223 -2.77 -10.35 20.81
CA VAL A 223 -4.13 -10.66 20.35
C VAL A 223 -4.60 -11.97 21.03
N GLU A 224 -5.78 -11.94 21.62
CA GLU A 224 -6.36 -13.07 22.35
C GLU A 224 -6.83 -14.21 21.43
N ASP A 225 -7.43 -13.89 20.28
CA ASP A 225 -7.85 -14.87 19.29
C ASP A 225 -6.79 -15.10 18.20
N PHE A 226 -5.90 -16.06 18.44
CA PHE A 226 -4.92 -16.51 17.45
C PHE A 226 -5.52 -17.27 16.27
N LYS A 227 -6.68 -17.94 16.42
CA LYS A 227 -7.29 -18.71 15.31
C LYS A 227 -8.02 -17.78 14.35
N GLY A 228 -8.76 -16.79 14.85
CA GLY A 228 -9.29 -15.69 14.04
C GLY A 228 -8.19 -14.91 13.33
N LEU A 229 -7.04 -14.65 13.97
CA LEU A 229 -5.89 -14.05 13.29
C LEU A 229 -5.33 -14.93 12.17
N GLU A 230 -5.20 -16.25 12.37
CA GLU A 230 -4.76 -17.19 11.33
C GLU A 230 -5.74 -17.20 10.13
N VAL A 231 -7.05 -17.27 10.40
CA VAL A 231 -8.12 -17.21 9.39
C VAL A 231 -8.09 -15.88 8.63
N VAL A 232 -7.88 -14.75 9.33
CA VAL A 232 -7.70 -13.42 8.72
C VAL A 232 -6.45 -13.36 7.85
N LEU A 233 -5.31 -13.93 8.28
CA LEU A 233 -4.09 -14.00 7.46
C LEU A 233 -4.31 -14.86 6.20
N MET A 234 -5.06 -15.96 6.32
CA MET A 234 -5.43 -16.83 5.20
C MET A 234 -6.28 -16.09 4.16
N LEU A 235 -7.42 -15.53 4.59
CA LEU A 235 -8.36 -14.85 3.69
C LEU A 235 -7.80 -13.54 3.16
N SER A 236 -7.17 -12.70 3.99
CA SER A 236 -6.60 -11.43 3.51
C SER A 236 -5.53 -11.64 2.44
N SER A 237 -4.64 -12.62 2.60
CA SER A 237 -3.62 -12.91 1.59
C SER A 237 -4.18 -13.51 0.30
N ALA A 238 -5.18 -14.40 0.39
CA ALA A 238 -5.89 -14.93 -0.78
C ALA A 238 -6.61 -13.83 -1.56
N VAL A 239 -7.37 -12.95 -0.88
CA VAL A 239 -8.12 -11.85 -1.50
C VAL A 239 -7.19 -10.80 -2.09
N ILE A 240 -6.11 -10.42 -1.40
CA ILE A 240 -5.10 -9.49 -1.95
C ILE A 240 -4.52 -10.05 -3.27
N LYS A 241 -4.24 -11.35 -3.31
CA LYS A 241 -3.69 -12.01 -4.48
C LYS A 241 -4.69 -12.14 -5.63
N ASP A 242 -5.93 -12.53 -5.38
CA ASP A 242 -6.95 -12.65 -6.42
C ASP A 242 -7.38 -11.25 -6.92
N VAL A 243 -7.84 -10.40 -6.02
CA VAL A 243 -8.53 -9.13 -6.33
C VAL A 243 -7.57 -8.00 -6.69
N PHE A 244 -6.40 -7.89 -6.05
CA PHE A 244 -5.48 -6.76 -6.25
C PHE A 244 -4.25 -7.10 -7.11
N PHE A 245 -3.83 -8.36 -7.21
CA PHE A 245 -2.68 -8.76 -8.04
C PHE A 245 -3.08 -9.38 -9.37
N ASN A 246 -4.31 -9.92 -9.50
CA ASN A 246 -4.81 -10.51 -10.74
C ASN A 246 -6.27 -10.06 -11.07
N PRO A 247 -6.61 -8.75 -10.97
CA PRO A 247 -7.99 -8.28 -11.19
C PRO A 247 -8.50 -8.62 -12.59
N SER A 248 -9.53 -9.47 -12.67
CA SER A 248 -10.17 -9.88 -13.92
C SER A 248 -11.69 -9.76 -13.83
N ARG A 249 -12.38 -9.66 -14.97
CA ARG A 249 -13.85 -9.67 -15.00
C ARG A 249 -14.43 -11.01 -14.56
N GLU A 250 -13.66 -12.09 -14.72
CA GLU A 250 -14.02 -13.45 -14.33
C GLU A 250 -14.01 -13.61 -12.81
N MET A 251 -13.01 -13.05 -12.10
CA MET A 251 -12.95 -13.05 -10.63
C MET A 251 -14.18 -12.41 -9.96
N PHE A 252 -14.83 -11.46 -10.64
CA PHE A 252 -16.04 -10.78 -10.18
C PHE A 252 -17.32 -11.29 -10.87
N ASN A 253 -17.26 -12.40 -11.61
CA ASN A 253 -18.39 -12.99 -12.36
C ASN A 253 -19.15 -11.97 -13.23
N ILE A 254 -18.43 -11.02 -13.84
CA ILE A 254 -19.01 -9.92 -14.60
C ILE A 254 -19.23 -10.36 -16.05
N SER A 255 -20.48 -10.66 -16.38
CA SER A 255 -20.88 -10.93 -17.76
C SER A 255 -20.47 -9.78 -18.69
N SER A 256 -19.92 -10.12 -19.86
CA SER A 256 -19.83 -9.17 -20.96
C SER A 256 -21.23 -8.95 -21.54
N PRO A 257 -21.63 -7.72 -21.89
CA PRO A 257 -22.86 -7.53 -22.67
C PRO A 257 -22.75 -8.27 -24.01
N PRO A 258 -23.85 -8.81 -24.55
CA PRO A 258 -23.81 -9.54 -25.81
C PRO A 258 -23.37 -8.60 -26.95
N SER A 259 -22.19 -8.85 -27.51
CA SER A 259 -21.61 -8.03 -28.58
C SER A 259 -22.42 -8.20 -29.88
N THR A 260 -23.35 -7.29 -30.13
CA THR A 260 -24.19 -7.27 -31.34
C THR A 260 -23.43 -6.92 -32.62
N THR A 261 -22.15 -6.57 -32.53
CA THR A 261 -21.22 -6.44 -33.66
C THR A 261 -20.16 -7.55 -33.63
N GLN A 262 -19.91 -8.16 -34.79
CA GLN A 262 -18.93 -9.23 -34.96
C GLN A 262 -17.50 -8.69 -35.15
N LYS A 263 -16.52 -9.55 -34.88
CA LYS A 263 -15.10 -9.45 -35.30
C LYS A 263 -14.30 -8.23 -34.78
N ARG A 264 -13.73 -8.38 -33.57
CA ARG A 264 -12.30 -8.08 -33.32
C ARG A 264 -11.77 -8.92 -32.15
N LYS A 265 -11.04 -10.00 -32.45
CA LYS A 265 -10.29 -10.78 -31.45
C LYS A 265 -8.97 -10.07 -31.08
N ASN A 266 -9.04 -8.92 -30.38
CA ASN A 266 -7.87 -8.39 -29.66
C ASN A 266 -8.25 -7.37 -28.56
N SER A 267 -8.66 -7.88 -27.39
CA SER A 267 -8.72 -7.10 -26.15
C SER A 267 -8.77 -8.04 -24.94
N GLY A 268 -7.65 -8.16 -24.23
CA GLY A 268 -7.65 -8.72 -22.87
C GLY A 268 -8.27 -7.73 -21.87
N PRO A 269 -8.84 -8.20 -20.74
CA PRO A 269 -9.51 -7.32 -19.79
C PRO A 269 -8.52 -6.45 -19.01
N VAL A 270 -8.46 -5.16 -19.33
CA VAL A 270 -7.74 -4.17 -18.51
C VAL A 270 -8.67 -3.64 -17.42
N ILE A 271 -8.72 -4.34 -16.28
CA ILE A 271 -9.16 -3.72 -15.02
C ILE A 271 -7.93 -3.03 -14.44
N GLY A 272 -7.79 -1.72 -14.67
CA GLY A 272 -6.58 -0.99 -14.29
C GLY A 272 -6.67 0.52 -14.43
N GLY A 273 -7.00 1.19 -13.32
CA GLY A 273 -6.87 2.64 -13.20
C GLY A 273 -5.41 3.09 -13.14
N ARG A 274 -4.72 3.15 -14.29
CA ARG A 274 -3.36 3.72 -14.39
C ARG A 274 -3.21 4.58 -15.65
N LYS A 275 -2.96 5.88 -15.44
CA LYS A 275 -2.53 6.80 -16.50
C LYS A 275 -1.02 6.66 -16.69
N SER A 276 -0.57 6.18 -17.84
CA SER A 276 0.83 6.21 -18.25
C SER A 276 0.96 6.74 -19.67
N SER A 277 1.73 7.81 -19.86
CA SER A 277 2.17 8.29 -21.17
C SER A 277 3.23 7.37 -21.77
N GLY A 278 3.25 7.22 -23.10
CA GLY A 278 4.23 6.38 -23.80
C GLY A 278 3.87 6.17 -25.28
N SER A 279 4.44 6.99 -26.16
CA SER A 279 4.21 6.96 -27.61
C SER A 279 4.81 5.73 -28.31
N GLY A 280 4.31 5.34 -29.50
CA GLY A 280 5.14 4.56 -30.44
C GLY A 280 4.49 3.84 -31.63
N ALA A 281 4.27 4.57 -32.75
CA ALA A 281 4.20 4.01 -34.13
C ALA A 281 3.05 3.01 -34.44
N ILE A 282 2.77 2.57 -35.68
CA ILE A 282 3.51 2.61 -36.96
C ILE A 282 2.59 2.99 -38.14
N MET A 283 3.16 3.51 -39.24
CA MET A 283 2.46 3.91 -40.48
C MET A 283 2.57 2.83 -41.60
N THR A 284 2.12 3.18 -42.82
CA THR A 284 2.16 2.47 -44.13
C THR A 284 0.77 1.92 -44.53
N GLY A 285 0.21 2.14 -45.74
CA GLY A 285 0.64 2.99 -46.87
C GLY A 285 0.85 2.21 -48.18
N ALA A 286 -0.13 2.22 -49.10
CA ALA A 286 -0.01 1.63 -50.44
C ALA A 286 -1.04 2.23 -51.43
N LEU A 287 -0.77 2.14 -52.75
CA LEU A 287 -1.68 2.51 -53.83
C LEU A 287 -1.93 1.32 -54.78
N SER A 288 -3.19 1.14 -55.22
CA SER A 288 -3.59 0.40 -56.44
C SER A 288 -5.08 0.71 -56.71
N GLN A 289 -5.43 1.35 -57.83
CA GLN A 289 -5.67 0.81 -59.19
C GLN A 289 -7.07 0.19 -59.39
N SER A 290 -7.68 0.51 -60.54
CA SER A 290 -9.03 0.13 -60.97
C SER A 290 -9.12 -1.34 -61.43
N PRO A 291 -10.34 -1.82 -61.73
CA PRO A 291 -10.62 -2.04 -63.15
C PRO A 291 -11.96 -1.44 -63.63
N VAL A 292 -12.14 -1.45 -64.96
CA VAL A 292 -13.32 -0.95 -65.69
C VAL A 292 -14.28 -2.11 -65.99
N GLN A 293 -15.60 -1.86 -65.98
CA GLN A 293 -16.58 -2.69 -66.69
C GLN A 293 -17.75 -1.86 -67.25
N ASN A 294 -18.59 -2.48 -68.08
CA ASN A 294 -19.12 -1.84 -69.30
C ASN A 294 -20.63 -1.47 -69.24
N ILE A 295 -21.06 -0.65 -70.21
CA ILE A 295 -22.42 -0.09 -70.38
C ILE A 295 -23.40 -1.11 -71.04
N PRO A 296 -24.72 -0.87 -71.01
CA PRO A 296 -25.39 -0.29 -72.19
C PRO A 296 -26.48 0.78 -71.89
N GLN A 297 -27.06 1.39 -72.94
CA GLN A 297 -27.69 2.72 -72.91
C GLN A 297 -29.24 2.75 -72.91
N SER A 298 -29.79 3.77 -72.23
CA SER A 298 -31.15 4.33 -72.40
C SER A 298 -31.23 5.68 -71.63
N GLN A 299 -31.94 6.75 -72.02
CA GLN A 299 -32.71 7.11 -73.23
C GLN A 299 -32.74 8.66 -73.33
N ILE A 300 -33.27 9.26 -74.42
CA ILE A 300 -33.28 10.73 -74.68
C ILE A 300 -34.64 11.14 -75.29
N PRO A 301 -35.37 12.13 -74.71
CA PRO A 301 -35.60 13.45 -75.38
C PRO A 301 -35.86 14.63 -74.38
N PRO A 302 -36.20 15.86 -74.83
CA PRO A 302 -35.58 16.76 -75.83
C PRO A 302 -35.15 18.14 -75.21
N PRO A 303 -34.56 19.10 -75.96
CA PRO A 303 -33.89 20.30 -75.38
C PRO A 303 -34.57 21.69 -75.63
N GLN A 304 -33.93 22.76 -75.10
CA GLN A 304 -34.13 24.23 -75.27
C GLN A 304 -35.03 24.96 -74.24
N PRO A 305 -34.82 26.28 -73.94
CA PRO A 305 -33.71 27.19 -74.29
C PRO A 305 -33.06 27.94 -73.09
N TYR A 306 -32.05 28.78 -73.40
CA TYR A 306 -31.17 29.54 -72.48
C TYR A 306 -31.82 30.65 -71.63
N ARG A 307 -31.19 30.97 -70.47
CA ARG A 307 -31.04 32.35 -69.94
C ARG A 307 -29.74 32.53 -69.14
N GLN A 308 -29.43 33.78 -68.80
CA GLN A 308 -28.08 34.29 -68.48
C GLN A 308 -27.65 34.16 -66.99
N PRO A 309 -26.34 34.21 -66.68
CA PRO A 309 -25.81 34.12 -65.31
C PRO A 309 -25.67 35.49 -64.61
N GLN A 310 -25.86 35.51 -63.29
CA GLN A 310 -25.40 36.58 -62.38
C GLN A 310 -24.93 35.99 -61.03
N PRO A 311 -24.17 36.74 -60.19
CA PRO A 311 -23.04 36.14 -59.47
C PRO A 311 -23.20 36.01 -57.94
N GLN A 312 -22.32 35.17 -57.37
CA GLN A 312 -21.80 35.19 -55.99
C GLN A 312 -22.81 35.17 -54.81
N GLN A 313 -22.66 34.16 -53.94
CA GLN A 313 -22.01 34.38 -52.63
C GLN A 313 -21.56 33.06 -52.00
N LYS A 314 -20.49 33.12 -51.17
CA LYS A 314 -20.08 32.01 -50.30
C LYS A 314 -20.87 32.11 -49.00
N GLN A 315 -21.63 31.07 -48.64
CA GLN A 315 -22.14 30.92 -47.27
C GLN A 315 -21.38 29.79 -46.57
N GLN A 316 -20.66 30.15 -45.51
CA GLN A 316 -20.16 29.20 -44.52
C GLN A 316 -21.35 28.79 -43.64
N GLN A 317 -21.55 27.48 -43.44
CA GLN A 317 -22.64 26.99 -42.59
C GLN A 317 -22.31 27.23 -41.11
N ALA A 318 -22.97 28.23 -40.52
CA ALA A 318 -23.07 28.36 -39.07
C ALA A 318 -24.05 27.29 -38.51
N PRO A 319 -23.89 26.85 -37.25
CA PRO A 319 -24.88 26.00 -36.60
C PRO A 319 -26.23 26.73 -36.47
N PRO A 320 -27.36 26.00 -36.39
CA PRO A 320 -28.69 26.61 -36.30
C PRO A 320 -28.82 27.47 -35.04
N ALA A 321 -29.40 28.65 -35.20
CA ALA A 321 -29.65 29.56 -34.09
C ALA A 321 -30.70 28.96 -33.13
N VAL A 322 -30.34 28.84 -31.85
CA VAL A 322 -31.29 28.56 -30.78
C VAL A 322 -32.24 29.76 -30.65
N ASN A 323 -33.53 29.51 -30.40
CA ASN A 323 -34.50 30.59 -30.22
C ASN A 323 -34.05 31.56 -29.11
N PRO A 324 -34.02 32.88 -29.34
CA PRO A 324 -33.45 33.85 -28.39
C PRO A 324 -34.19 33.86 -27.04
N ARG A 325 -35.47 33.49 -27.04
CA ARG A 325 -36.27 33.29 -25.82
C ARG A 325 -35.78 32.11 -24.98
N THR A 326 -35.50 30.97 -25.62
CA THR A 326 -34.96 29.77 -24.96
C THR A 326 -33.54 30.00 -24.46
N GLN A 327 -32.73 30.79 -25.19
CA GLN A 327 -31.41 31.22 -24.72
C GLN A 327 -31.54 32.07 -23.44
N TRP A 328 -32.44 33.04 -23.40
CA TRP A 328 -32.69 33.85 -22.20
C TRP A 328 -33.21 33.02 -21.01
N GLU A 329 -34.07 32.02 -21.25
CA GLU A 329 -34.56 31.09 -20.23
C GLU A 329 -33.40 30.26 -19.63
N ILE A 330 -32.48 29.75 -20.46
CA ILE A 330 -31.28 29.01 -20.03
C ILE A 330 -30.30 29.92 -19.26
N ASP A 331 -30.06 31.14 -19.74
CA ASP A 331 -29.14 32.08 -19.09
C ASP A 331 -29.68 32.56 -17.73
N ALA A 332 -31.00 32.74 -17.60
CA ALA A 332 -31.65 33.10 -16.34
C ALA A 332 -31.59 31.96 -15.30
N GLU A 333 -31.81 30.71 -15.72
CA GLU A 333 -31.66 29.54 -14.84
C GLU A 333 -30.19 29.34 -14.42
N THR A 334 -29.27 29.47 -15.37
CA THR A 334 -27.81 29.39 -15.11
C THR A 334 -27.35 30.48 -14.13
N ALA A 335 -27.85 31.72 -14.26
CA ALA A 335 -27.58 32.79 -13.32
C ALA A 335 -28.10 32.48 -11.91
N ARG A 336 -29.29 31.87 -11.80
CA ARG A 336 -29.89 31.45 -10.51
C ARG A 336 -29.08 30.35 -9.83
N LEU A 337 -28.66 29.31 -10.57
CA LEU A 337 -27.79 28.26 -10.03
C LEU A 337 -26.44 28.83 -9.57
N LYS A 338 -25.82 29.70 -10.38
CA LYS A 338 -24.55 30.32 -10.04
C LYS A 338 -24.64 31.17 -8.78
N ALA A 339 -25.70 31.97 -8.62
CA ALA A 339 -25.92 32.78 -7.42
C ALA A 339 -26.13 31.92 -6.15
N MET A 340 -26.73 30.73 -6.29
CA MET A 340 -26.89 29.79 -5.17
C MET A 340 -25.54 29.18 -4.74
N VAL A 341 -24.73 28.75 -5.70
CA VAL A 341 -23.37 28.21 -5.42
C VAL A 341 -22.44 29.28 -4.84
N GLU A 342 -22.49 30.52 -5.36
CA GLU A 342 -21.68 31.63 -4.82
C GLU A 342 -22.10 32.01 -3.38
N ALA A 343 -23.38 31.89 -3.04
CA ALA A 343 -23.86 32.09 -1.68
C ALA A 343 -23.38 30.97 -0.73
N GLU A 344 -23.45 29.71 -1.16
CA GLU A 344 -22.98 28.54 -0.40
C GLU A 344 -21.46 28.56 -0.17
N GLU A 345 -20.67 28.86 -1.20
CA GLU A 345 -19.20 28.98 -1.09
C GLU A 345 -18.80 30.11 -0.12
N LYS A 346 -19.52 31.23 -0.16
CA LYS A 346 -19.30 32.38 0.72
C LYS A 346 -19.72 32.13 2.18
N GLU A 347 -20.76 31.32 2.41
CA GLU A 347 -21.10 30.83 3.75
C GLU A 347 -20.02 29.86 4.26
N ARG A 348 -19.55 28.96 3.40
CA ARG A 348 -18.46 28.01 3.73
C ARG A 348 -17.14 28.72 4.06
N GLU A 349 -16.72 29.74 3.29
CA GLU A 349 -15.54 30.57 3.61
C GLU A 349 -15.71 31.32 4.94
N ARG A 350 -16.94 31.76 5.26
CA ARG A 350 -17.25 32.45 6.53
C ARG A 350 -17.16 31.49 7.72
N GLN A 351 -17.60 30.25 7.57
CA GLN A 351 -17.46 29.20 8.58
C GLN A 351 -15.99 28.81 8.78
N GLU A 352 -15.25 28.55 7.70
CA GLU A 352 -13.82 28.21 7.77
C GLU A 352 -12.99 29.33 8.43
N ARG A 353 -13.23 30.60 8.06
CA ARG A 353 -12.56 31.76 8.70
C ARG A 353 -12.95 31.92 10.17
N ALA A 354 -14.10 31.42 10.62
CA ALA A 354 -14.46 31.39 12.04
C ALA A 354 -13.73 30.26 12.80
N GLU A 355 -13.61 29.07 12.19
CA GLU A 355 -12.86 27.95 12.74
C GLU A 355 -11.36 28.22 12.84
N GLN A 356 -10.74 28.75 11.77
CA GLN A 356 -9.33 29.18 11.78
C GLN A 356 -9.05 30.18 12.91
N LYS A 357 -9.98 31.11 13.20
CA LYS A 357 -9.88 32.04 14.34
C LYS A 357 -10.01 31.34 15.69
N ARG A 358 -10.87 30.32 15.81
CA ARG A 358 -11.01 29.49 17.03
C ARG A 358 -9.74 28.71 17.32
N ILE A 359 -9.16 28.06 16.30
CA ILE A 359 -7.90 27.32 16.39
C ILE A 359 -6.74 28.26 16.76
N LYS A 360 -6.59 29.40 16.08
CA LYS A 360 -5.56 30.38 16.41
C LYS A 360 -5.66 30.88 17.86
N LYS A 361 -6.87 31.16 18.35
CA LYS A 361 -7.10 31.59 19.74
C LYS A 361 -6.75 30.50 20.76
N MET A 362 -6.87 29.23 20.40
CA MET A 362 -6.45 28.10 21.25
C MET A 362 -4.92 28.04 21.39
N LEU A 363 -4.19 28.10 20.26
CA LEU A 363 -2.72 28.16 20.26
C LEU A 363 -2.18 29.38 21.02
N GLU A 364 -2.79 30.55 20.85
CA GLU A 364 -2.37 31.77 21.52
C GLU A 364 -2.58 31.70 23.05
N ALA A 365 -3.61 30.98 23.51
CA ALA A 365 -3.83 30.72 24.93
C ALA A 365 -2.79 29.73 25.49
N GLU A 366 -2.49 28.65 24.78
CA GLU A 366 -1.47 27.66 25.16
C GLU A 366 -0.07 28.28 25.25
N GLU A 367 0.34 29.06 24.25
CA GLU A 367 1.64 29.77 24.27
C GLU A 367 1.71 30.78 25.42
N LYS A 368 0.62 31.51 25.70
CA LYS A 368 0.56 32.46 26.81
C LYS A 368 0.62 31.78 28.18
N GLU A 369 0.13 30.55 28.30
CA GLU A 369 0.32 29.74 29.50
C GLU A 369 1.74 29.19 29.60
N ARG A 370 2.31 28.70 28.49
CA ARG A 370 3.70 28.25 28.42
C ARG A 370 4.67 29.34 28.86
N LEU A 371 4.54 30.55 28.34
CA LEU A 371 5.32 31.73 28.72
C LEU A 371 5.17 32.10 30.21
N ARG A 372 4.00 31.88 30.83
CA ARG A 372 3.81 32.08 32.27
C ARG A 372 4.59 31.05 33.09
N ARG A 373 4.49 29.77 32.73
CA ARG A 373 5.22 28.67 33.38
C ARG A 373 6.74 28.84 33.23
N GLU A 374 7.21 29.21 32.03
CA GLU A 374 8.62 29.54 31.76
C GLU A 374 9.11 30.72 32.64
N ALA A 375 8.32 31.80 32.76
CA ALA A 375 8.66 32.95 33.59
C ALA A 375 8.62 32.67 35.11
N GLU A 376 7.80 31.71 35.55
CA GLU A 376 7.74 31.25 36.93
C GLU A 376 8.95 30.38 37.28
N VAL A 377 9.27 29.38 36.43
CA VAL A 377 10.48 28.56 36.53
C VAL A 377 11.76 29.42 36.48
N ALA A 378 11.79 30.47 35.67
CA ALA A 378 12.92 31.40 35.62
C ALA A 378 13.12 32.16 36.94
N LYS A 379 12.03 32.62 37.58
CA LYS A 379 12.08 33.28 38.91
C LYS A 379 12.47 32.32 40.02
N GLU A 380 11.96 31.10 40.00
CA GLU A 380 12.35 30.06 40.96
C GLU A 380 13.83 29.69 40.80
N THR A 381 14.30 29.52 39.55
CA THR A 381 15.71 29.29 39.22
C THR A 381 16.60 30.45 39.69
N GLU A 382 16.16 31.71 39.54
CA GLU A 382 16.93 32.86 40.03
C GLU A 382 16.95 32.93 41.57
N ARG A 383 15.85 32.58 42.25
CA ARG A 383 15.77 32.46 43.71
C ARG A 383 16.72 31.37 44.22
N LEU A 384 16.68 30.18 43.61
CA LEU A 384 17.58 29.07 43.91
C LEU A 384 19.04 29.48 43.68
N ARG A 385 19.35 30.18 42.58
CA ARG A 385 20.71 30.70 42.31
C ARG A 385 21.17 31.70 43.38
N LYS A 386 20.30 32.60 43.85
CA LYS A 386 20.61 33.54 44.95
C LYS A 386 20.81 32.82 46.30
N GLN A 387 20.10 31.72 46.53
CA GLN A 387 20.18 30.95 47.79
C GLN A 387 21.36 29.96 47.82
N TYR A 388 21.82 29.46 46.66
CA TYR A 388 22.85 28.40 46.58
C TYR A 388 24.13 28.79 45.81
N GLY A 389 24.25 30.01 45.28
CA GLY A 389 25.53 30.61 44.86
C GLY A 389 26.23 29.99 43.64
N VAL A 390 25.59 29.07 42.92
CA VAL A 390 26.22 28.33 41.81
C VAL A 390 26.47 29.25 40.59
N PRO A 391 27.70 29.30 40.03
CA PRO A 391 27.99 30.07 38.83
C PRO A 391 27.33 29.45 37.59
N ALA A 392 26.94 30.29 36.63
CA ALA A 392 26.16 29.85 35.47
C ALA A 392 27.01 29.08 34.45
N MET A 393 26.63 27.83 34.17
CA MET A 393 27.09 27.12 32.96
C MET A 393 26.32 27.59 31.71
N PRO A 394 26.96 27.65 30.52
CA PRO A 394 26.29 27.95 29.27
C PRO A 394 25.32 26.81 28.86
N PRO A 395 24.30 27.09 28.02
CA PRO A 395 23.27 26.12 27.66
C PRO A 395 23.85 24.93 26.87
N PRO A 396 23.43 23.68 27.16
CA PRO A 396 24.00 22.49 26.53
C PRO A 396 23.57 22.35 25.06
N ARG A 397 24.54 22.25 24.15
CA ARG A 397 24.31 21.68 22.81
C ARG A 397 24.11 20.17 22.94
N VAL A 398 22.85 19.72 22.86
CA VAL A 398 22.52 18.29 22.95
C VAL A 398 22.89 17.57 21.64
N GLN A 399 24.07 16.93 21.61
CA GLN A 399 24.44 15.98 20.56
C GLN A 399 24.24 14.56 21.07
N PHE A 400 23.36 13.79 20.41
CA PHE A 400 23.12 12.38 20.74
C PHE A 400 24.01 11.45 19.90
N GLN A 401 25.01 10.84 20.53
CA GLN A 401 25.54 9.53 20.14
C GLN A 401 25.74 8.68 21.41
N PRO A 402 25.42 7.37 21.39
CA PRO A 402 25.55 6.49 22.55
C PRO A 402 26.92 5.80 22.61
N SER A 403 27.42 5.57 23.82
CA SER A 403 28.55 4.66 24.08
C SER A 403 28.41 3.98 25.46
N LEU A 404 29.15 2.89 25.64
CA LEU A 404 28.91 1.85 26.65
C LEU A 404 29.67 2.11 27.98
N PRO A 405 29.22 1.54 29.11
CA PRO A 405 29.87 1.74 30.41
C PRO A 405 31.18 0.94 30.55
N VAL A 406 32.16 1.54 31.25
CA VAL A 406 33.40 0.86 31.68
C VAL A 406 33.61 1.05 33.19
N ARG A 407 34.17 0.03 33.83
CA ARG A 407 34.34 -0.18 35.28
C ARG A 407 35.51 0.63 35.84
N PRO A 408 35.40 1.25 37.05
CA PRO A 408 36.50 2.02 37.64
C PRO A 408 37.59 1.14 38.26
N GLN A 409 38.83 1.65 38.27
CA GLN A 409 39.91 1.21 39.15
C GLN A 409 40.14 2.25 40.26
N ALA A 410 40.60 1.79 41.42
CA ALA A 410 41.16 2.62 42.48
C ALA A 410 42.69 2.38 42.60
N GLN A 411 43.41 3.33 43.21
CA GLN A 411 44.87 3.43 43.15
C GLN A 411 45.60 2.73 44.33
N LEU A 412 46.87 2.37 44.11
CA LEU A 412 47.81 1.96 45.17
C LEU A 412 48.40 3.21 45.88
N PRO A 413 49.11 3.04 47.02
CA PRO A 413 50.58 3.00 46.89
C PRO A 413 51.34 2.08 47.88
N ASN A 414 52.56 1.71 47.47
CA ASN A 414 53.74 1.26 48.25
C ASN A 414 53.72 -0.04 49.09
N GLY A 415 54.90 -0.69 49.11
CA GLY A 415 55.27 -1.83 49.96
C GLY A 415 56.27 -2.76 49.25
N GLN A 416 57.44 -3.04 49.84
CA GLN A 416 58.47 -3.92 49.26
C GLN A 416 58.97 -4.97 50.27
N TYR A 417 59.39 -6.13 49.72
CA TYR A 417 60.26 -7.18 50.28
C TYR A 417 59.82 -8.01 51.53
N ALA A 418 59.48 -9.28 51.23
CA ALA A 418 60.01 -10.52 51.83
C ALA A 418 60.01 -10.77 53.37
N GLN A 419 59.26 -11.79 53.80
CA GLN A 419 59.81 -13.12 54.21
C GLN A 419 58.69 -14.15 54.54
N GLN A 420 59.06 -15.42 54.72
CA GLN A 420 58.22 -16.52 55.29
C GLN A 420 58.62 -16.78 56.77
N PRO A 421 58.15 -17.82 57.51
CA PRO A 421 57.00 -18.74 57.34
C PRO A 421 56.14 -18.94 58.65
N ASN A 422 55.20 -19.91 58.63
CA ASN A 422 54.93 -20.93 59.68
C ASN A 422 53.52 -20.97 60.37
N GLY A 423 53.07 -22.18 60.78
CA GLY A 423 51.79 -22.54 61.45
C GLY A 423 50.62 -22.83 60.47
N GLN A 424 49.99 -24.01 60.33
CA GLN A 424 49.30 -24.94 61.27
C GLN A 424 48.04 -24.31 61.93
N PHE A 425 46.83 -24.93 61.99
CA PHE A 425 46.42 -26.35 62.16
C PHE A 425 45.14 -26.77 61.35
N HIS A 426 44.97 -28.10 61.17
CA HIS A 426 43.76 -28.99 61.15
C HIS A 426 42.31 -28.40 61.07
N GLN A 427 41.28 -29.04 60.46
CA GLN A 427 40.85 -30.48 60.49
C GLN A 427 40.19 -31.00 59.16
N GLN A 428 39.61 -32.22 59.19
CA GLN A 428 39.16 -33.08 58.06
C GLN A 428 37.62 -33.10 57.76
N PRO A 429 37.16 -33.75 56.66
CA PRO A 429 35.80 -33.63 56.10
C PRO A 429 34.92 -34.92 56.17
N PRO A 430 33.66 -34.87 55.67
CA PRO A 430 32.88 -36.05 55.25
C PRO A 430 32.94 -36.32 53.72
N PRO A 431 32.57 -37.53 53.21
CA PRO A 431 32.85 -37.97 51.84
C PRO A 431 31.62 -38.46 51.01
N GLN A 432 31.89 -39.04 49.82
CA GLN A 432 30.99 -39.81 48.91
C GLN A 432 30.08 -38.97 47.96
N GLN A 433 29.76 -39.39 46.72
CA GLN A 433 30.15 -40.57 45.90
C GLN A 433 30.13 -40.21 44.38
N GLY A 434 30.58 -41.11 43.49
CA GLY A 434 30.70 -40.88 42.02
C GLY A 434 29.44 -41.20 41.18
N PRO A 435 29.52 -41.45 39.84
CA PRO A 435 30.73 -41.79 39.06
C PRO A 435 30.91 -41.18 37.63
N GLN A 436 32.19 -41.00 37.25
CA GLN A 436 32.84 -41.37 35.97
C GLN A 436 32.08 -41.36 34.62
N ARG A 437 32.57 -40.58 33.65
CA ARG A 437 32.82 -41.00 32.24
C ARG A 437 34.00 -40.18 31.62
N PRO A 438 34.66 -40.63 30.53
CA PRO A 438 36.11 -40.39 30.34
C PRO A 438 36.52 -39.15 29.52
N MET A 439 37.82 -38.85 29.60
CA MET A 439 38.58 -37.85 28.81
C MET A 439 39.55 -38.55 27.82
N SER A 440 40.28 -37.73 27.05
CA SER A 440 41.50 -38.02 26.25
C SER A 440 41.36 -38.59 24.80
N SER A 441 42.30 -38.36 23.87
CA SER A 441 42.91 -37.10 23.36
C SER A 441 44.05 -37.37 22.34
N SER A 442 44.06 -36.65 21.19
CA SER A 442 45.24 -36.33 20.35
C SER A 442 44.77 -35.45 19.17
N SER A 443 45.34 -34.29 18.78
CA SER A 443 46.70 -34.00 18.27
C SER A 443 47.10 -34.89 17.08
N VAL A 444 47.74 -34.47 15.97
CA VAL A 444 48.68 -33.36 15.60
C VAL A 444 48.29 -32.89 14.16
N SER A 445 48.35 -31.61 13.73
CA SER A 445 49.56 -30.83 13.41
C SER A 445 49.32 -29.30 13.21
N ARG A 446 50.28 -28.57 12.60
CA ARG A 446 50.23 -27.18 12.11
C ARG A 446 51.20 -27.04 10.92
N PRO A 447 50.97 -26.14 9.94
CA PRO A 447 52.03 -25.16 9.63
C PRO A 447 51.49 -23.73 9.37
N THR A 448 52.36 -22.83 8.88
CA THR A 448 52.22 -21.35 8.89
C THR A 448 52.30 -20.71 7.50
N GLN A 449 51.72 -19.50 7.33
CA GLN A 449 51.90 -18.41 6.33
C GLN A 449 50.51 -17.85 5.90
N GLN A 450 50.27 -16.59 5.50
CA GLN A 450 51.03 -15.32 5.56
C GLN A 450 50.03 -14.13 5.47
N GLN A 451 50.46 -12.89 5.77
CA GLN A 451 49.71 -11.63 5.50
C GLN A 451 50.33 -10.86 4.31
N PRO A 452 49.58 -9.97 3.64
CA PRO A 452 49.62 -8.52 3.92
C PRO A 452 48.18 -7.89 4.02
N HIS A 453 47.89 -6.73 4.64
CA HIS A 453 48.40 -5.33 4.51
C HIS A 453 48.18 -4.72 3.09
N ALA A 454 47.70 -3.48 2.86
CA ALA A 454 47.04 -2.41 3.66
C ALA A 454 46.23 -1.49 2.65
N SER A 455 45.96 -0.17 2.71
CA SER A 455 46.22 1.00 3.60
C SER A 455 45.47 2.28 3.11
N LEU A 456 44.92 3.11 4.03
CA LEU A 456 44.52 4.55 3.86
C LEU A 456 43.38 4.90 2.84
N GLY A 457 42.72 6.07 2.86
CA GLY A 457 42.70 7.25 3.77
C GLY A 457 41.77 8.37 3.22
N THR A 458 40.92 9.09 3.98
CA THR A 458 41.14 10.31 4.84
C THR A 458 40.73 11.64 4.14
N TRP A 459 40.42 12.70 4.92
CA TRP A 459 40.06 14.11 4.56
C TRP A 459 38.57 14.36 4.16
N LEU A 460 37.73 15.18 4.83
CA LEU A 460 37.72 16.64 5.17
C LEU A 460 37.22 17.55 4.01
N GLY A 461 36.33 18.56 4.17
CA GLY A 461 35.49 19.01 5.32
C GLY A 461 34.97 20.48 5.13
N ARG A 462 33.98 20.95 5.95
CA ARG A 462 33.40 22.34 6.01
C ARG A 462 32.56 22.80 4.78
N THR A 463 31.68 23.81 4.76
CA THR A 463 30.97 24.75 5.72
C THR A 463 29.67 25.22 4.99
N ASP A 464 28.46 25.31 5.58
CA ASP A 464 27.87 26.29 6.54
C ASP A 464 27.29 27.59 5.90
N GLN A 465 26.28 28.18 6.57
CA GLN A 465 25.50 29.43 6.36
C GLN A 465 24.23 29.49 5.46
N GLN A 466 23.09 29.58 6.15
CA GLN A 466 22.03 30.63 6.09
C GLN A 466 21.57 31.24 4.74
N GLN A 467 20.25 31.18 4.45
CA GLN A 467 19.30 32.32 4.60
C GLN A 467 17.84 31.98 4.17
N THR A 468 16.88 32.75 4.68
CA THR A 468 15.46 32.86 4.27
C THR A 468 15.00 34.31 4.54
N PRO A 469 13.79 34.78 4.12
CA PRO A 469 12.81 34.29 3.12
C PRO A 469 12.46 35.35 2.04
N TYR A 470 11.58 35.05 1.06
CA TYR A 470 10.32 35.78 0.74
C TYR A 470 9.59 35.27 -0.53
N LEU A 471 8.39 35.80 -0.80
CA LEU A 471 7.46 35.43 -1.88
C LEU A 471 7.87 36.01 -3.26
N GLN A 472 7.56 35.29 -4.36
CA GLN A 472 6.67 35.83 -5.41
C GLN A 472 6.21 34.83 -6.49
N ALA A 473 5.07 35.16 -7.11
CA ALA A 473 4.56 34.73 -8.42
C ALA A 473 3.56 35.82 -8.90
N PRO A 474 3.07 35.84 -10.16
CA PRO A 474 3.50 35.12 -11.37
C PRO A 474 3.97 36.10 -12.48
N GLY A 475 4.19 35.62 -13.71
CA GLY A 475 4.44 36.48 -14.88
C GLY A 475 4.13 35.81 -16.22
N GLN A 476 3.47 36.54 -17.13
CA GLN A 476 3.16 36.13 -18.51
C GLN A 476 3.95 36.99 -19.52
N GLY A 477 4.21 36.44 -20.72
CA GLY A 477 4.81 37.16 -21.85
C GLY A 477 5.52 36.18 -22.81
N THR A 478 4.90 35.62 -23.86
CA THR A 478 4.41 36.19 -25.14
C THR A 478 5.50 36.58 -26.14
N ALA A 479 5.42 36.01 -27.36
CA ALA A 479 6.11 36.41 -28.60
C ALA A 479 7.66 36.23 -28.61
N SER A 480 8.37 36.14 -29.74
CA SER A 480 8.05 35.73 -31.13
C SER A 480 9.36 35.51 -31.92
N SER A 481 9.26 35.16 -33.22
CA SER A 481 10.32 34.86 -34.21
C SER A 481 10.91 33.43 -34.15
N SER A 482 11.12 32.65 -35.22
CA SER A 482 11.08 32.76 -36.70
C SER A 482 12.45 32.77 -37.41
N GLY A 483 12.71 31.74 -38.22
CA GLY A 483 13.97 31.57 -38.97
C GLY A 483 15.09 30.94 -38.13
N PHE A 484 16.17 30.43 -38.73
CA PHE A 484 16.43 30.15 -40.14
C PHE A 484 17.42 28.96 -40.26
N PHE A 485 17.73 28.50 -41.47
CA PHE A 485 18.50 27.27 -41.70
C PHE A 485 19.94 27.29 -41.16
N GLY A 486 20.37 26.18 -40.55
CA GLY A 486 21.76 25.89 -40.19
C GLY A 486 22.19 24.50 -40.68
N LEU A 487 23.07 24.45 -41.68
CA LEU A 487 23.67 23.22 -42.21
C LEU A 487 24.81 22.74 -41.29
N GLY A 488 24.99 21.42 -41.09
CA GLY A 488 26.11 20.93 -40.27
C GLY A 488 26.33 19.42 -40.24
N GLY A 489 27.32 18.94 -41.02
CA GLY A 489 28.22 17.81 -40.72
C GLY A 489 27.65 16.52 -40.11
N GLY A 490 27.33 15.53 -40.95
CA GLY A 490 27.20 14.13 -40.51
C GLY A 490 28.55 13.41 -40.41
N LYS A 491 28.63 12.32 -39.62
CA LYS A 491 29.68 11.30 -39.72
C LYS A 491 29.16 9.91 -39.38
N LYS A 492 29.75 8.88 -39.98
CA LYS A 492 29.31 7.47 -39.96
C LYS A 492 30.11 6.68 -38.90
N VAL A 493 29.46 5.74 -38.21
CA VAL A 493 30.12 4.60 -37.54
C VAL A 493 29.36 3.32 -37.89
N GLN A 494 30.06 2.17 -37.97
CA GLN A 494 29.59 0.97 -38.66
C GLN A 494 28.87 -0.06 -37.78
N LYS A 495 28.05 -0.90 -38.44
CA LYS A 495 27.65 -2.22 -37.93
C LYS A 495 28.84 -3.20 -37.98
N LYS A 496 28.93 -4.10 -37.00
CA LYS A 496 29.42 -5.48 -37.20
C LYS A 496 28.46 -6.47 -36.54
N ARG A 497 28.46 -7.71 -37.04
CA ARG A 497 27.68 -8.87 -36.55
C ARG A 497 28.56 -9.73 -35.61
N SER A 498 27.91 -10.59 -34.82
CA SER A 498 28.06 -12.07 -34.72
C SER A 498 29.43 -12.71 -35.12
N VAL A 499 29.92 -13.81 -34.51
CA VAL A 499 29.24 -15.04 -34.05
C VAL A 499 30.06 -15.76 -32.95
N PHE A 500 29.43 -16.71 -32.23
CA PHE A 500 30.01 -17.73 -31.33
C PHE A 500 30.70 -17.23 -30.04
N PHE A 501 30.76 -18.02 -28.96
CA PHE A 501 30.20 -19.37 -28.74
C PHE A 501 28.78 -19.33 -28.15
#